data_AF-A0A4R2R639-F1
#
_entry.id   AF-A0A4R2R639-F1
#
_cell.length_a   1.000
_cell.length_b   1.000
_cell.length_c   1.000
_cell.angle_alpha   90.00
_cell.angle_beta   90.00
_cell.angle_gamma   90.00
#
_symmetry.space_group_name_H-M   'P 1'
#
loop_
_entity.id
_entity.type
_entity.pdbx_description
1 polymer ?
#
loop_
_entity_poly.entity_id
_entity_poly.type
_entity_poly.pdbx_seq_one_letter_code
_entity_poly.pdbx_strand_id
1 'polypeptide(L)'
;MKALEVRERYAEFLLNKGYAKLPERRVVNAEGDGPYFNGSALTPNIGYFSGQKEPESQYLFTQQRVFWTSYSYDEVPSPLWTIFQVMMSYYQFGQPDLREALTVGWELLTEGMGMRRDDLYILLPQDRQDLQRVMIEAGMPEDNLVLWRRPVPFRVEGMLSGFYCKFFLRHRHAFLPMFDVVNIIGPDGQLKVDSCLLLERVAFLLQGKASWFETEMFLPLMQKIEELDGLTWQAPFGHRNAATIRSLVAALADGAQLTGKGPGHVVKKILRELLHDRYRRGYEAGLREYVEPTLHCLRQIGYDWMEEKDRLEELFATEEHSYRKVHLESVKYLEKQVNLAVGGRRGPFTLDDLAVWKDSRGITAELAVDVLTARGQAVEGYQKKAIQPFMTFSDAYDAGEPAQDVKAWLLDMEARSYKKA
;
A
#
# COMPACT_ATOMS: atom_id res chain seq x y z
N MET A 1 -0.98 -19.74 8.48
CA MET A 1 -2.01 -19.95 7.43
C MET A 1 -1.54 -19.27 6.16
N LYS A 2 -1.48 -19.98 5.04
CA LYS A 2 -1.03 -19.40 3.76
C LYS A 2 -2.07 -18.44 3.19
N ALA A 3 -1.68 -17.57 2.27
CA ALA A 3 -2.58 -16.53 1.75
C ALA A 3 -3.80 -17.11 1.01
N LEU A 4 -3.65 -18.17 0.20
CA LEU A 4 -4.82 -18.83 -0.41
C LEU A 4 -5.81 -19.37 0.63
N GLU A 5 -5.33 -20.01 1.68
CA GLU A 5 -6.17 -20.51 2.78
C GLU A 5 -6.91 -19.36 3.48
N VAL A 6 -6.24 -18.22 3.71
CA VAL A 6 -6.88 -17.01 4.26
C VAL A 6 -8.01 -16.52 3.35
N ARG A 7 -7.78 -16.49 2.03
CA ARG A 7 -8.79 -16.07 1.05
C ARG A 7 -10.02 -16.96 1.07
N GLU A 8 -9.80 -18.27 1.11
CA GLU A 8 -10.85 -19.29 1.13
C GLU A 8 -11.66 -19.18 2.42
N ARG A 9 -10.97 -19.11 3.57
CA ARG A 9 -11.62 -19.00 4.88
C ARG A 9 -12.41 -17.70 5.05
N TYR A 10 -11.91 -16.58 4.52
CA TYR A 10 -12.65 -15.32 4.45
C TYR A 10 -13.95 -15.46 3.66
N ALA A 11 -13.88 -16.05 2.47
CA ALA A 11 -15.04 -16.24 1.61
C ALA A 11 -16.06 -17.20 2.23
N GLU A 12 -15.61 -18.33 2.77
CA GLU A 12 -16.45 -19.32 3.44
C GLU A 12 -17.18 -18.71 4.65
N PHE A 13 -16.47 -17.96 5.50
CA PHE A 13 -17.06 -17.28 6.65
C PHE A 13 -18.23 -16.37 6.25
N LEU A 14 -18.03 -15.54 5.22
CA LEU A 14 -19.05 -14.59 4.78
C LEU A 14 -20.21 -15.26 4.04
N LEU A 15 -19.95 -16.28 3.24
CA LEU A 15 -21.00 -17.09 2.61
C LEU A 15 -21.89 -17.76 3.67
N ASN A 16 -21.29 -18.31 4.73
CA ASN A 16 -22.03 -18.91 5.85
C ASN A 16 -22.85 -17.88 6.64
N LYS A 17 -22.44 -16.61 6.64
CA LYS A 17 -23.19 -15.47 7.20
C LYS A 17 -24.25 -14.91 6.25
N GLY A 18 -24.42 -15.48 5.05
CA GLY A 18 -25.42 -15.07 4.08
C GLY A 18 -25.01 -13.92 3.16
N TYR A 19 -23.72 -13.54 3.13
CA TYR A 19 -23.21 -12.55 2.20
C TYR A 19 -23.00 -13.16 0.81
N ALA A 20 -23.33 -12.42 -0.23
CA ALA A 20 -23.07 -12.82 -1.62
C ALA A 20 -21.75 -12.24 -2.14
N LYS A 21 -21.01 -13.04 -2.94
CA LYS A 21 -19.72 -12.63 -3.49
C LYS A 21 -19.90 -11.75 -4.72
N LEU A 22 -19.26 -10.58 -4.73
CA LEU A 22 -19.10 -9.72 -5.88
C LEU A 22 -17.90 -10.15 -6.74
N PRO A 23 -17.98 -9.94 -8.06
CA PRO A 23 -16.86 -10.20 -8.94
C PRO A 23 -15.69 -9.26 -8.64
N GLU A 24 -14.49 -9.80 -8.73
CA GLU A 24 -13.25 -9.04 -8.64
C GLU A 24 -13.00 -8.27 -9.95
N ARG A 25 -12.55 -7.01 -9.86
CA ARG A 25 -12.16 -6.18 -11.00
C ARG A 25 -10.65 -6.16 -11.21
N ARG A 26 -10.21 -5.69 -12.38
CA ARG A 26 -8.79 -5.46 -12.67
C ARG A 26 -8.25 -4.28 -11.86
N VAL A 27 -6.93 -4.20 -11.69
CA VAL A 27 -6.28 -3.07 -11.03
C VAL A 27 -6.42 -1.76 -11.78
N VAL A 28 -6.39 -1.80 -13.12
CA VAL A 28 -6.66 -0.61 -13.96
C VAL A 28 -8.16 -0.42 -14.03
N ASN A 29 -8.63 0.78 -13.71
CA ASN A 29 -10.02 1.13 -13.89
C ASN A 29 -10.30 1.33 -15.39
N ALA A 30 -11.02 0.37 -15.98
CA ALA A 30 -11.41 0.40 -17.39
C ALA A 30 -12.67 1.24 -17.64
N GLU A 31 -13.46 1.54 -16.61
CA GLU A 31 -14.75 2.23 -16.75
C GLU A 31 -14.57 3.76 -16.93
N GLY A 32 -13.39 4.30 -16.57
CA GLY A 32 -13.02 5.69 -16.82
C GLY A 32 -13.82 6.72 -16.01
N ASP A 33 -14.59 6.24 -15.04
CA ASP A 33 -15.50 6.98 -14.16
C ASP A 33 -14.84 7.47 -12.86
N GLY A 34 -13.53 7.25 -12.71
CA GLY A 34 -12.80 7.54 -11.50
C GLY A 34 -11.27 7.54 -11.68
N PRO A 35 -10.51 7.30 -10.60
CA PRO A 35 -9.06 7.19 -10.67
C PRO A 35 -8.61 6.10 -11.65
N TYR A 36 -7.42 6.27 -12.24
CA TYR A 36 -6.85 5.30 -13.18
C TYR A 36 -6.69 3.88 -12.62
N PHE A 37 -6.57 3.74 -11.30
CA PHE A 37 -6.39 2.47 -10.63
C PHE A 37 -7.40 2.31 -9.51
N ASN A 38 -7.85 1.08 -9.29
CA ASN A 38 -8.65 0.71 -8.14
C ASN A 38 -7.77 0.73 -6.89
N GLY A 39 -7.80 1.84 -6.14
CA GLY A 39 -7.01 2.04 -4.92
C GLY A 39 -7.68 1.49 -3.65
N SER A 40 -8.93 1.05 -3.75
CA SER A 40 -9.64 0.35 -2.68
C SER A 40 -10.65 -0.63 -3.29
N ALA A 41 -11.18 -1.54 -2.46
CA ALA A 41 -12.29 -2.40 -2.85
C ALA A 41 -13.57 -1.59 -3.12
N LEU A 42 -13.71 -0.43 -2.48
CA LEU A 42 -14.83 0.50 -2.69
C LEU A 42 -14.81 1.13 -4.09
N THR A 43 -13.64 1.45 -4.67
CA THR A 43 -13.54 2.13 -5.98
C THR A 43 -14.37 1.46 -7.09
N PRO A 44 -14.19 0.17 -7.42
CA PRO A 44 -14.98 -0.49 -8.46
C PRO A 44 -16.46 -0.71 -8.10
N ASN A 45 -16.82 -0.49 -6.83
CA ASN A 45 -18.15 -0.73 -6.28
C ASN A 45 -18.83 0.59 -5.86
N ILE A 46 -18.24 1.73 -6.20
CA ILE A 46 -18.66 3.05 -5.70
C ILE A 46 -20.09 3.40 -6.09
N GLY A 47 -20.57 2.87 -7.23
CA GLY A 47 -21.96 3.03 -7.69
C GLY A 47 -23.00 2.55 -6.69
N TYR A 48 -22.71 1.49 -5.91
CA TYR A 48 -23.61 1.02 -4.85
C TYR A 48 -23.67 2.01 -3.67
N PHE A 49 -22.54 2.67 -3.37
CA PHE A 49 -22.44 3.62 -2.26
C PHE A 49 -23.03 4.99 -2.61
N SER A 50 -22.85 5.42 -3.85
CA SER A 50 -23.35 6.69 -4.39
C SER A 50 -24.84 6.66 -4.75
N GLY A 51 -25.47 5.48 -4.77
CA GLY A 51 -26.87 5.30 -5.18
C GLY A 51 -27.08 5.26 -6.69
N GLN A 52 -26.00 5.21 -7.48
CA GLN A 52 -26.08 5.08 -8.94
C GLN A 52 -26.42 3.65 -9.40
N LYS A 53 -26.18 2.66 -8.53
CA LYS A 53 -26.48 1.25 -8.77
C LYS A 53 -27.17 0.65 -7.55
N GLU A 54 -28.27 -0.05 -7.77
CA GLU A 54 -28.93 -0.82 -6.71
C GLU A 54 -28.15 -2.12 -6.43
N PRO A 55 -27.85 -2.44 -5.16
CA PRO A 55 -27.17 -3.68 -4.79
C PRO A 55 -28.11 -4.88 -4.97
N GLU A 56 -27.57 -5.97 -5.52
CA GLU A 56 -28.32 -7.21 -5.76
C GLU A 56 -28.66 -7.97 -4.45
N SER A 57 -27.95 -7.65 -3.37
CA SER A 57 -28.16 -8.18 -2.02
C SER A 57 -27.81 -7.10 -0.99
N GLN A 58 -28.45 -7.14 0.18
CA GLN A 58 -28.10 -6.29 1.31
C GLN A 58 -26.70 -6.59 1.86
N TYR A 59 -26.25 -7.84 1.74
CA TYR A 59 -24.97 -8.33 2.26
C TYR A 59 -24.09 -8.80 1.10
N LEU A 60 -22.99 -8.10 0.87
CA LEU A 60 -22.09 -8.36 -0.26
C LEU A 60 -20.64 -8.41 0.20
N PHE A 61 -19.77 -9.15 -0.49
CA PHE A 61 -18.34 -9.12 -0.21
C PHE A 61 -17.48 -9.28 -1.46
N THR A 62 -16.24 -8.81 -1.41
CA THR A 62 -15.26 -8.96 -2.48
C THR A 62 -13.86 -9.22 -1.93
N GLN A 63 -12.97 -9.65 -2.81
CA GLN A 63 -11.55 -9.85 -2.56
C GLN A 63 -10.80 -9.15 -3.69
N GLN A 64 -10.75 -7.82 -3.62
CA GLN A 64 -10.37 -6.95 -4.71
C GLN A 64 -8.85 -6.69 -4.74
N ARG A 65 -8.20 -6.97 -5.87
CA ARG A 65 -6.87 -6.40 -6.15
C ARG A 65 -6.90 -4.88 -6.13
N VAL A 66 -5.99 -4.29 -5.38
CA VAL A 66 -5.85 -2.84 -5.28
C VAL A 66 -4.43 -2.41 -5.65
N PHE A 67 -4.31 -1.20 -6.20
CA PHE A 67 -3.04 -0.61 -6.61
C PHE A 67 -2.98 0.87 -6.21
N TRP A 68 -2.06 1.23 -5.31
CA TRP A 68 -1.93 2.60 -4.79
C TRP A 68 -0.96 3.47 -5.59
N THR A 69 -1.44 4.62 -6.05
CA THR A 69 -0.63 5.55 -6.85
C THR A 69 -0.06 6.72 -6.05
N SER A 70 -0.44 6.87 -4.77
CA SER A 70 0.12 7.87 -3.83
C SER A 70 1.54 7.52 -3.35
N TYR A 71 2.26 6.75 -4.17
CA TYR A 71 3.61 6.27 -3.93
C TYR A 71 4.64 7.38 -4.06
N SER A 72 5.56 7.42 -3.09
CA SER A 72 6.88 8.00 -3.26
C SER A 72 7.89 6.89 -3.06
N TYR A 73 8.73 6.62 -4.07
CA TYR A 73 9.74 5.57 -4.01
C TYR A 73 10.62 5.69 -2.76
N ASP A 74 10.92 6.92 -2.34
CA ASP A 74 11.79 7.18 -1.20
C ASP A 74 11.11 7.20 0.17
N GLU A 75 9.78 7.31 0.20
CA GLU A 75 9.02 7.35 1.45
C GLU A 75 8.25 6.03 1.59
N VAL A 76 8.91 5.02 2.15
CA VAL A 76 8.23 3.77 2.55
C VAL A 76 7.66 3.98 3.94
N PRO A 77 6.34 4.08 4.12
CA PRO A 77 5.73 4.44 5.40
C PRO A 77 5.72 3.29 6.42
N SER A 78 6.00 2.06 6.00
CA SER A 78 5.96 0.85 6.84
C SER A 78 6.72 -0.31 6.19
N PRO A 79 7.30 -1.24 6.97
CA PRO A 79 7.88 -2.48 6.48
C PRO A 79 6.85 -3.39 5.81
N LEU A 80 5.55 -3.18 6.10
CA LEU A 80 4.41 -3.86 5.49
C LEU A 80 3.78 -3.04 4.35
N TRP A 81 4.53 -2.12 3.75
CA TRP A 81 4.04 -1.30 2.65
C TRP A 81 4.37 -1.92 1.29
N THR A 82 3.40 -1.88 0.39
CA THR A 82 3.52 -2.28 -1.01
C THR A 82 2.49 -1.50 -1.83
N ILE A 83 2.66 -1.45 -3.15
CA ILE A 83 1.73 -0.75 -4.05
C ILE A 83 0.52 -1.62 -4.36
N PHE A 84 0.74 -2.93 -4.52
CA PHE A 84 -0.30 -3.91 -4.85
C PHE A 84 -0.62 -4.83 -3.67
N GLN A 85 -1.91 -4.95 -3.35
CA GLN A 85 -2.43 -5.89 -2.35
C GLN A 85 -3.79 -6.45 -2.76
N VAL A 86 -4.28 -7.43 -1.99
CA VAL A 86 -5.67 -7.86 -2.04
C VAL A 86 -6.43 -7.31 -0.84
N MET A 87 -7.42 -6.48 -1.11
CA MET A 87 -8.35 -5.91 -0.14
C MET A 87 -9.62 -6.76 -0.08
N MET A 88 -9.82 -7.43 1.05
CA MET A 88 -10.99 -8.23 1.33
C MET A 88 -11.99 -7.38 2.11
N SER A 89 -13.15 -7.14 1.50
CA SER A 89 -14.15 -6.21 2.01
C SER A 89 -15.52 -6.85 2.02
N TYR A 90 -16.31 -6.55 3.04
CA TYR A 90 -17.74 -6.83 3.06
C TYR A 90 -18.51 -5.52 3.17
N TYR A 91 -19.70 -5.53 2.61
CA TYR A 91 -20.58 -4.39 2.47
C TYR A 91 -21.94 -4.74 3.06
N GLN A 92 -22.56 -3.76 3.70
CA GLN A 92 -23.96 -3.85 4.11
C GLN A 92 -24.74 -2.65 3.59
N PHE A 93 -25.92 -2.91 3.03
CA PHE A 93 -26.80 -1.92 2.40
C PHE A 93 -28.21 -2.00 2.97
N GLY A 94 -29.03 -0.97 2.72
CA GLY A 94 -30.43 -0.94 3.16
C GLY A 94 -30.64 -0.46 4.60
N GLN A 95 -29.92 0.59 5.00
CA GLN A 95 -29.91 1.12 6.38
C GLN A 95 -29.38 0.10 7.41
N PRO A 96 -28.12 -0.34 7.24
CA PRO A 96 -27.53 -1.36 8.11
C PRO A 96 -27.34 -0.84 9.55
N ASP A 97 -27.33 -1.77 10.49
CA ASP A 97 -26.91 -1.50 11.86
C ASP A 97 -25.39 -1.65 11.98
N LEU A 98 -24.68 -0.54 12.22
CA LEU A 98 -23.24 -0.55 12.40
C LEU A 98 -22.78 -1.48 13.53
N ARG A 99 -23.62 -1.72 14.54
CA ARG A 99 -23.32 -2.68 15.62
C ARG A 99 -23.19 -4.10 15.09
N GLU A 100 -24.10 -4.50 14.19
CA GLU A 100 -24.05 -5.80 13.54
C GLU A 100 -22.80 -5.93 12.67
N ALA A 101 -22.50 -4.91 11.86
CA ALA A 101 -21.29 -4.87 11.05
C ALA A 101 -20.01 -5.06 11.88
N LEU A 102 -19.91 -4.41 13.04
CA LEU A 102 -18.77 -4.54 13.94
C LEU A 102 -18.68 -5.95 14.55
N THR A 103 -19.81 -6.53 14.96
CA THR A 103 -19.87 -7.91 15.47
C THR A 103 -19.41 -8.92 14.42
N VAL A 104 -19.86 -8.80 13.17
CA VAL A 104 -19.38 -9.64 12.06
C VAL A 104 -17.87 -9.50 11.86
N GLY A 105 -17.35 -8.28 11.92
CA GLY A 105 -15.92 -7.99 11.86
C GLY A 105 -15.12 -8.65 12.99
N TRP A 106 -15.63 -8.57 14.21
CA TRP A 106 -15.03 -9.18 15.39
C TRP A 106 -14.99 -10.71 15.31
N GLU A 107 -16.11 -11.33 14.94
CA GLU A 107 -16.21 -12.78 14.73
C GLU A 107 -15.30 -13.22 13.59
N LEU A 108 -15.21 -12.45 12.49
CA LEU A 108 -14.30 -12.74 11.39
C LEU A 108 -12.84 -12.79 11.87
N LEU A 109 -12.40 -11.83 12.67
CA LEU A 109 -11.01 -11.82 13.16
C LEU A 109 -10.76 -12.94 14.18
N THR A 110 -11.70 -13.16 15.10
CA THR A 110 -11.48 -14.07 16.24
C THR A 110 -11.80 -15.52 15.89
N GLU A 111 -12.98 -15.80 15.37
CA GLU A 111 -13.43 -17.16 15.02
C GLU A 111 -13.05 -17.50 13.58
N GLY A 112 -13.27 -16.54 12.66
CA GLY A 112 -12.97 -16.67 11.25
C GLY A 112 -11.47 -16.75 10.95
N MET A 113 -10.60 -16.07 11.70
CA MET A 113 -9.15 -16.07 11.46
C MET A 113 -8.33 -16.64 12.62
N GLY A 114 -8.95 -16.90 13.78
CA GLY A 114 -8.27 -17.47 14.94
C GLY A 114 -7.38 -16.47 15.70
N MET A 115 -7.60 -15.16 15.53
CA MET A 115 -6.81 -14.15 16.24
C MET A 115 -7.18 -14.12 17.72
N ARG A 116 -6.19 -13.98 18.59
CA ARG A 116 -6.41 -13.91 20.04
C ARG A 116 -7.13 -12.61 20.39
N ARG A 117 -8.23 -12.74 21.14
CA ARG A 117 -9.06 -11.60 21.58
C ARG A 117 -8.24 -10.55 22.35
N ASP A 118 -7.34 -11.00 23.22
CA ASP A 118 -6.52 -10.13 24.07
C ASP A 118 -5.50 -9.28 23.28
N ASP A 119 -5.17 -9.68 22.04
CA ASP A 119 -4.27 -8.91 21.19
C ASP A 119 -5.01 -7.92 20.27
N LEU A 120 -6.34 -7.98 20.21
CA LEU A 120 -7.13 -7.13 19.35
C LEU A 120 -7.61 -5.88 20.11
N TYR A 121 -7.42 -4.73 19.48
CA TYR A 121 -7.84 -3.42 19.97
C TYR A 121 -8.78 -2.80 18.95
N ILE A 122 -9.71 -1.97 19.41
CA ILE A 122 -10.58 -1.20 18.52
C ILE A 122 -10.55 0.29 18.86
N LEU A 123 -10.50 1.08 17.81
CA LEU A 123 -10.68 2.52 17.84
C LEU A 123 -12.14 2.83 17.51
N LEU A 124 -12.83 3.48 18.45
CA LEU A 124 -14.23 3.88 18.34
C LEU A 124 -14.44 5.37 18.68
N PRO A 125 -15.49 6.01 18.13
CA PRO A 125 -15.90 7.35 18.56
C PRO A 125 -16.36 7.34 20.03
N GLN A 126 -15.88 8.31 20.82
CA GLN A 126 -16.20 8.42 22.24
C GLN A 126 -17.69 8.63 22.52
N ASP A 127 -18.40 9.31 21.61
CA ASP A 127 -19.84 9.60 21.70
C ASP A 127 -20.74 8.42 21.32
N ARG A 128 -20.17 7.33 20.79
CA ARG A 128 -20.91 6.13 20.36
C ARG A 128 -20.87 5.02 21.40
N GLN A 129 -21.54 5.25 22.53
CA GLN A 129 -21.66 4.27 23.63
C GLN A 129 -22.31 2.94 23.21
N ASP A 130 -23.20 2.99 22.22
CA ASP A 130 -23.84 1.82 21.63
C ASP A 130 -22.85 0.89 20.93
N LEU A 131 -21.84 1.45 20.24
CA LEU A 131 -20.77 0.68 19.60
C LEU A 131 -19.79 0.13 20.64
N GLN A 132 -19.50 0.90 21.70
CA GLN A 132 -18.63 0.45 22.79
C GLN A 132 -19.25 -0.76 23.49
N ARG A 133 -20.54 -0.67 23.82
CA ARG A 133 -21.29 -1.72 24.48
C ARG A 133 -21.35 -3.01 23.67
N VAL A 134 -21.64 -2.94 22.36
CA VAL A 134 -21.72 -4.16 21.54
C VAL A 134 -20.38 -4.88 21.45
N MET A 135 -19.26 -4.15 21.41
CA MET A 135 -17.93 -4.77 21.39
C MET A 135 -17.61 -5.50 22.70
N ILE A 136 -17.95 -4.91 23.84
CA ILE A 136 -17.77 -5.55 25.16
C ILE A 136 -18.67 -6.79 25.27
N GLU A 137 -19.94 -6.68 24.86
CA GLU A 137 -20.89 -7.81 24.84
C GLU A 137 -20.42 -8.94 23.91
N ALA A 138 -19.75 -8.60 22.80
CA ALA A 138 -19.11 -9.57 21.89
C ALA A 138 -17.83 -10.21 22.47
N GLY A 139 -17.37 -9.77 23.65
CA GLY A 139 -16.23 -10.34 24.36
C GLY A 139 -14.90 -9.63 24.11
N MET A 140 -14.91 -8.38 23.65
CA MET A 140 -13.71 -7.55 23.63
C MET A 140 -13.34 -7.08 25.04
N PRO A 141 -12.07 -7.19 25.48
CA PRO A 141 -11.64 -6.64 26.75
C PRO A 141 -11.85 -5.12 26.82
N GLU A 142 -12.39 -4.63 27.93
CA GLU A 142 -12.66 -3.19 28.12
C GLU A 142 -11.40 -2.32 27.94
N ASP A 143 -10.25 -2.81 28.43
CA ASP A 143 -8.96 -2.12 28.30
C ASP A 143 -8.46 -2.01 26.85
N ASN A 144 -9.00 -2.83 25.95
CA ASN A 144 -8.65 -2.84 24.53
C ASN A 144 -9.54 -1.88 23.69
N LEU A 145 -10.52 -1.22 24.32
CA LEU A 145 -11.28 -0.13 23.70
C LEU A 145 -10.50 1.19 23.77
N VAL A 146 -10.26 1.77 22.60
CA VAL A 146 -9.61 3.07 22.42
C VAL A 146 -10.65 4.06 21.90
N LEU A 147 -10.93 5.08 22.71
CA LEU A 147 -11.99 6.05 22.42
C LEU A 147 -11.38 7.35 21.91
N TRP A 148 -11.70 7.69 20.66
CA TRP A 148 -11.29 8.95 20.05
C TRP A 148 -12.32 10.03 20.33
N ARG A 149 -11.85 11.24 20.64
CA ARG A 149 -12.72 12.42 20.86
C ARG A 149 -13.43 12.82 19.57
N ARG A 150 -12.77 12.64 18.43
CA ARG A 150 -13.35 12.89 17.12
C ARG A 150 -13.27 11.61 16.28
N PRO A 151 -14.34 11.22 15.56
CA PRO A 151 -14.30 10.04 14.72
C PRO A 151 -13.39 10.28 13.51
N VAL A 152 -12.53 9.29 13.16
CA VAL A 152 -11.69 9.36 11.95
C VAL A 152 -12.61 9.59 10.75
N PRO A 153 -12.54 10.74 10.04
CA PRO A 153 -13.50 11.01 8.99
C PRO A 153 -13.22 10.14 7.77
N PHE A 154 -14.27 9.54 7.21
CA PHE A 154 -14.29 8.99 5.86
C PHE A 154 -14.87 10.04 4.92
N ARG A 155 -14.19 10.32 3.80
CA ARG A 155 -14.67 11.26 2.79
C ARG A 155 -14.25 10.81 1.39
N VAL A 156 -15.21 10.84 0.48
CA VAL A 156 -14.98 10.94 -0.97
C VAL A 156 -15.60 12.27 -1.37
N GLU A 157 -14.76 13.23 -1.78
CA GLU A 157 -15.16 14.63 -1.97
C GLU A 157 -16.42 14.76 -2.83
N GLY A 158 -17.40 15.50 -2.31
CA GLY A 158 -18.66 15.76 -2.99
C GLY A 158 -19.60 14.56 -3.14
N MET A 159 -19.26 13.38 -2.60
CA MET A 159 -19.99 12.14 -2.87
C MET A 159 -20.34 11.35 -1.61
N LEU A 160 -19.34 10.94 -0.82
CA LEU A 160 -19.54 10.07 0.33
C LEU A 160 -18.95 10.70 1.58
N SER A 161 -19.61 10.52 2.72
CA SER A 161 -19.11 10.95 4.02
C SER A 161 -19.28 9.85 5.06
N GLY A 162 -18.63 9.97 6.20
CA GLY A 162 -18.74 8.94 7.23
C GLY A 162 -17.58 8.92 8.21
N PHE A 163 -17.36 7.77 8.83
CA PHE A 163 -16.24 7.57 9.74
C PHE A 163 -15.78 6.12 9.83
N TYR A 164 -14.53 5.95 10.23
CA TYR A 164 -13.94 4.64 10.46
C TYR A 164 -14.06 4.20 11.93
N CYS A 165 -14.32 2.92 12.11
CA CYS A 165 -13.95 2.13 13.28
C CYS A 165 -12.78 1.23 12.86
N LYS A 166 -11.68 1.24 13.62
CA LYS A 166 -10.43 0.58 13.20
C LYS A 166 -9.99 -0.46 14.22
N PHE A 167 -9.81 -1.69 13.78
CA PHE A 167 -9.22 -2.75 14.55
C PHE A 167 -7.71 -2.78 14.35
N PHE A 168 -7.01 -2.94 15.46
CA PHE A 168 -5.57 -3.12 15.51
C PHE A 168 -5.24 -4.46 16.16
N LEU A 169 -4.15 -5.07 15.72
CA LEU A 169 -3.60 -6.26 16.37
C LEU A 169 -2.25 -5.91 16.99
N ARG A 170 -2.09 -6.22 18.27
CA ARG A 170 -0.79 -6.22 18.92
C ARG A 170 0.09 -7.30 18.31
N HIS A 171 1.21 -6.91 17.72
CA HIS A 171 2.20 -7.83 17.20
C HIS A 171 3.60 -7.35 17.55
N ARG A 172 4.32 -8.17 18.32
CA ARG A 172 5.63 -7.83 18.90
C ARG A 172 5.51 -6.52 19.70
N HIS A 173 6.24 -5.49 19.27
CA HIS A 173 6.33 -4.19 19.90
C HIS A 173 5.44 -3.14 19.21
N ALA A 174 4.70 -3.53 18.16
CA ALA A 174 3.86 -2.66 17.33
C ALA A 174 2.36 -3.03 17.36
N PHE A 175 1.55 -2.10 16.85
CA PHE A 175 0.11 -2.27 16.64
C PHE A 175 -0.21 -2.18 15.17
N LEU A 176 -0.65 -3.30 14.59
CA LEU A 176 -0.91 -3.43 13.17
C LEU A 176 -2.34 -3.01 12.85
N PRO A 177 -2.58 -1.99 12.00
CA PRO A 177 -3.91 -1.73 11.49
C PRO A 177 -4.33 -2.94 10.66
N MET A 178 -5.33 -3.66 11.17
CA MET A 178 -5.73 -4.96 10.64
C MET A 178 -6.98 -4.85 9.80
N PHE A 179 -8.01 -4.23 10.37
CA PHE A 179 -9.35 -4.32 9.82
C PHE A 179 -10.09 -3.01 10.07
N ASP A 180 -10.74 -2.48 9.04
CA ASP A 180 -11.59 -1.30 9.17
C ASP A 180 -13.05 -1.70 8.97
N VAL A 181 -13.94 -1.10 9.74
CA VAL A 181 -15.37 -1.02 9.45
C VAL A 181 -15.72 0.44 9.31
N VAL A 182 -16.34 0.80 8.19
CA VAL A 182 -16.58 2.20 7.82
C VAL A 182 -18.07 2.42 7.73
N ASN A 183 -18.56 3.36 8.54
CA ASN A 183 -19.90 3.89 8.38
C ASN A 183 -19.88 4.91 7.24
N ILE A 184 -20.68 4.69 6.19
CA ILE A 184 -20.76 5.54 5.01
C ILE A 184 -22.17 6.09 4.87
N ILE A 185 -22.26 7.38 4.55
CA ILE A 185 -23.47 8.10 4.19
C ILE A 185 -23.34 8.51 2.73
N GLY A 186 -24.26 8.03 1.89
CA GLY A 186 -24.33 8.39 0.47
C GLY A 186 -25.03 9.73 0.22
N PRO A 187 -25.05 10.21 -1.04
CA PRO A 187 -25.77 11.43 -1.43
C PRO A 187 -27.27 11.36 -1.18
N ASP A 188 -27.82 10.15 -1.18
CA ASP A 188 -29.21 9.80 -0.86
C ASP A 188 -29.54 9.91 0.64
N GLY A 189 -28.55 10.22 1.48
CA GLY A 189 -28.68 10.25 2.93
C GLY A 189 -28.80 8.85 3.57
N GLN A 190 -28.66 7.77 2.80
CA GLN A 190 -28.75 6.42 3.33
C GLN A 190 -27.43 5.98 3.95
N LEU A 191 -27.53 5.29 5.09
CA LEU A 191 -26.41 4.61 5.71
C LEU A 191 -26.05 3.34 4.96
N LYS A 192 -24.76 3.09 4.86
CA LYS A 192 -24.12 1.95 4.21
C LYS A 192 -22.87 1.59 5.01
N VAL A 193 -22.44 0.34 4.93
CA VAL A 193 -21.20 -0.11 5.57
C VAL A 193 -20.22 -0.59 4.51
N ASP A 194 -18.98 -0.18 4.67
CA ASP A 194 -17.81 -0.78 4.02
C ASP A 194 -16.91 -1.42 5.08
N SER A 195 -16.07 -2.36 4.68
CA SER A 195 -15.04 -2.93 5.53
C SER A 195 -13.77 -3.22 4.76
N CYS A 196 -12.64 -3.40 5.44
CA CYS A 196 -11.36 -3.61 4.76
C CYS A 196 -10.41 -4.44 5.60
N LEU A 197 -10.09 -5.65 5.12
CA LEU A 197 -9.08 -6.56 5.62
C LEU A 197 -8.02 -6.82 4.54
N LEU A 198 -6.74 -6.63 4.84
CA LEU A 198 -5.68 -6.85 3.85
C LEU A 198 -5.13 -8.27 3.92
N LEU A 199 -5.23 -9.01 2.82
CA LEU A 199 -4.85 -10.42 2.72
C LEU A 199 -3.41 -10.65 3.16
N GLU A 200 -2.45 -9.93 2.58
CA GLU A 200 -1.04 -10.15 2.85
C GLU A 200 -0.70 -9.93 4.32
N ARG A 201 -1.37 -8.98 4.98
CA ARG A 201 -1.15 -8.72 6.42
C ARG A 201 -1.64 -9.89 7.26
N VAL A 202 -2.86 -10.37 7.01
CA VAL A 202 -3.44 -11.51 7.73
C VAL A 202 -2.60 -12.77 7.52
N ALA A 203 -2.25 -13.08 6.26
CA ALA A 203 -1.46 -14.25 5.93
C ALA A 203 -0.09 -14.22 6.62
N PHE A 204 0.61 -13.08 6.55
CA PHE A 204 1.88 -12.87 7.24
C PHE A 204 1.76 -13.15 8.75
N LEU A 205 0.76 -12.56 9.40
CA LEU A 205 0.59 -12.67 10.84
C LEU A 205 0.27 -14.09 11.29
N LEU A 206 -0.63 -14.76 10.57
CA LEU A 206 -1.02 -16.14 10.87
C LEU A 206 0.07 -17.15 10.50
N GLN A 207 1.14 -16.75 9.81
CA GLN A 207 2.33 -17.58 9.63
C GLN A 207 3.40 -17.36 10.70
N GLY A 208 3.29 -16.30 11.52
CA GLY A 208 4.23 -16.01 12.59
C GLY A 208 5.66 -15.70 12.10
N LYS A 209 5.81 -15.23 10.85
CA LYS A 209 7.11 -14.87 10.27
C LYS A 209 7.66 -13.58 10.88
N ALA A 210 8.97 -13.34 10.73
CA ALA A 210 9.59 -12.12 11.22
C ALA A 210 9.46 -10.96 10.25
N SER A 211 9.23 -11.26 8.99
CA SER A 211 8.90 -10.31 7.95
C SER A 211 7.97 -10.98 6.95
N TRP A 212 7.04 -10.22 6.37
CA TRP A 212 6.20 -10.76 5.30
C TRP A 212 7.02 -11.10 4.04
N PHE A 213 8.25 -10.60 3.93
CA PHE A 213 9.20 -10.97 2.86
C PHE A 213 9.66 -12.43 2.98
N GLU A 214 9.49 -13.07 4.14
CA GLU A 214 9.76 -14.49 4.40
C GLU A 214 8.57 -15.42 4.11
N THR A 215 7.43 -14.85 3.73
CA THR A 215 6.23 -15.62 3.36
C THR A 215 6.32 -16.06 1.90
N GLU A 216 5.51 -17.04 1.53
CA GLU A 216 5.37 -17.51 0.15
C GLU A 216 5.00 -16.40 -0.86
N MET A 217 4.47 -15.28 -0.37
CA MET A 217 4.07 -14.11 -1.16
C MET A 217 5.26 -13.27 -1.65
N PHE A 218 6.48 -13.54 -1.18
CA PHE A 218 7.70 -12.80 -1.52
C PHE A 218 8.96 -13.67 -1.58
N LEU A 219 8.97 -14.83 -0.91
CA LEU A 219 10.15 -15.67 -0.72
C LEU A 219 10.90 -15.98 -2.03
N PRO A 220 10.27 -16.44 -3.13
CA PRO A 220 10.97 -16.67 -4.39
C PRO A 220 11.67 -15.42 -4.95
N LEU A 221 11.01 -14.26 -4.87
CA LEU A 221 11.56 -12.99 -5.35
C LEU A 221 12.73 -12.53 -4.47
N MET A 222 12.61 -12.65 -3.16
CA MET A 222 13.69 -12.29 -2.23
C MET A 222 14.93 -13.16 -2.41
N GLN A 223 14.76 -14.47 -2.65
CA GLN A 223 15.87 -15.37 -2.98
C GLN A 223 16.61 -14.91 -4.26
N LYS A 224 15.85 -14.53 -5.29
CA LYS A 224 16.45 -14.04 -6.54
C LYS A 224 17.16 -12.70 -6.35
N ILE A 225 16.61 -11.79 -5.54
CA ILE A 225 17.26 -10.51 -5.19
C ILE A 225 18.55 -10.75 -4.42
N GLU A 226 18.58 -11.66 -3.45
CA GLU A 226 19.81 -12.02 -2.73
C GLU A 226 20.86 -12.60 -3.68
N GLU A 227 20.46 -13.52 -4.57
CA GLU A 227 21.33 -14.16 -5.55
C GLU A 227 21.99 -13.15 -6.52
N LEU A 228 21.21 -12.21 -7.07
CA LEU A 228 21.67 -11.32 -8.14
C LEU A 228 22.23 -9.98 -7.63
N ASP A 229 21.66 -9.44 -6.55
CA ASP A 229 22.04 -8.13 -6.02
C ASP A 229 22.89 -8.23 -4.73
N GLY A 230 23.06 -9.43 -4.13
CA GLY A 230 23.79 -9.60 -2.87
C GLY A 230 23.11 -8.94 -1.66
N LEU A 231 21.83 -8.58 -1.80
CA LEU A 231 21.06 -7.89 -0.78
C LEU A 231 20.54 -8.85 0.27
N THR A 232 20.92 -8.62 1.54
CA THR A 232 20.38 -9.40 2.65
C THR A 232 18.87 -9.19 2.80
N TRP A 233 18.20 -10.19 3.37
CA TRP A 233 16.76 -10.20 3.63
C TRP A 233 16.28 -9.14 4.62
N GLN A 234 17.18 -8.46 5.31
CA GLN A 234 16.84 -7.37 6.24
C GLN A 234 17.13 -5.98 5.66
N ALA A 235 17.68 -5.90 4.43
CA ALA A 235 18.02 -4.63 3.81
C ALA A 235 16.74 -3.89 3.39
N PRO A 236 16.49 -2.66 3.90
CA PRO A 236 15.29 -1.89 3.53
C PRO A 236 15.18 -1.63 2.02
N PHE A 237 16.32 -1.52 1.33
CA PHE A 237 16.34 -1.39 -0.13
C PHE A 237 15.88 -2.67 -0.84
N GLY A 238 16.26 -3.86 -0.34
CA GLY A 238 15.80 -5.14 -0.88
C GLY A 238 14.29 -5.31 -0.74
N HIS A 239 13.74 -4.96 0.43
CA HIS A 239 12.29 -4.93 0.69
C HIS A 239 11.54 -4.02 -0.29
N ARG A 240 12.05 -2.80 -0.46
CA ARG A 240 11.47 -1.82 -1.39
C ARG A 240 11.49 -2.33 -2.83
N ASN A 241 12.62 -2.87 -3.28
CA ASN A 241 12.73 -3.48 -4.61
C ASN A 241 11.73 -4.62 -4.79
N ALA A 242 11.64 -5.55 -3.85
CA ALA A 242 10.73 -6.68 -3.93
C ALA A 242 9.27 -6.24 -3.98
N ALA A 243 8.85 -5.30 -3.12
CA ALA A 243 7.49 -4.76 -3.11
C ALA A 243 7.14 -4.05 -4.43
N THR A 244 8.05 -3.22 -4.95
CA THR A 244 7.84 -2.47 -6.19
C THR A 244 7.84 -3.38 -7.41
N ILE A 245 8.78 -4.32 -7.52
CA ILE A 245 8.83 -5.30 -8.61
C ILE A 245 7.55 -6.16 -8.61
N ARG A 246 7.17 -6.70 -7.45
CA ARG A 246 5.95 -7.51 -7.31
C ARG A 246 4.72 -6.75 -7.78
N SER A 247 4.61 -5.48 -7.40
CA SER A 247 3.48 -4.65 -7.78
C SER A 247 3.46 -4.30 -9.27
N LEU A 248 4.61 -4.01 -9.87
CA LEU A 248 4.72 -3.71 -11.30
C LEU A 248 4.36 -4.93 -12.15
N VAL A 249 4.87 -6.11 -11.80
CA VAL A 249 4.52 -7.36 -12.48
C VAL A 249 3.03 -7.64 -12.34
N ALA A 250 2.45 -7.49 -11.14
CA ALA A 250 1.01 -7.68 -10.94
C ALA A 250 0.18 -6.73 -11.79
N ALA A 251 0.55 -5.44 -11.85
CA ALA A 251 -0.19 -4.46 -12.65
C ALA A 251 -0.13 -4.76 -14.15
N LEU A 252 1.05 -5.08 -14.67
CA LEU A 252 1.27 -5.38 -16.07
C LEU A 252 0.65 -6.73 -16.49
N ALA A 253 0.69 -7.74 -15.61
CA ALA A 253 0.02 -9.02 -15.82
C ALA A 253 -1.51 -8.83 -15.88
N ASP A 254 -2.06 -7.98 -15.01
CA ASP A 254 -3.51 -7.68 -14.97
C ASP A 254 -3.96 -6.65 -16.03
N GLY A 255 -3.10 -6.35 -17.01
CA GLY A 255 -3.45 -5.60 -18.21
C GLY A 255 -3.08 -4.12 -18.22
N ALA A 256 -2.33 -3.62 -17.23
CA ALA A 256 -1.72 -2.30 -17.35
C ALA A 256 -0.66 -2.27 -18.47
N GLN A 257 -0.44 -1.09 -19.05
CA GLN A 257 0.49 -0.91 -20.16
C GLN A 257 1.54 0.14 -19.83
N LEU A 258 2.71 0.10 -20.48
CA LEU A 258 3.73 1.13 -20.36
C LEU A 258 3.57 2.16 -21.49
N THR A 259 2.79 3.20 -21.25
CA THR A 259 2.54 4.27 -22.23
C THR A 259 2.94 5.64 -21.68
N GLY A 260 2.97 6.65 -22.55
CA GLY A 260 3.32 8.03 -22.15
C GLY A 260 2.18 8.81 -21.50
N LYS A 261 0.97 8.25 -21.39
CA LYS A 261 -0.24 8.97 -20.93
C LYS A 261 -1.11 8.10 -20.03
N GLY A 262 -1.98 8.73 -19.25
CA GLY A 262 -3.01 8.07 -18.46
C GLY A 262 -2.46 7.02 -17.47
N PRO A 263 -3.14 5.88 -17.26
CA PRO A 263 -2.69 4.83 -16.33
C PRO A 263 -1.28 4.33 -16.67
N GLY A 264 -0.95 4.24 -17.96
CA GLY A 264 0.33 3.69 -18.38
C GLY A 264 1.51 4.60 -18.06
N HIS A 265 1.31 5.91 -18.02
CA HIS A 265 2.31 6.85 -17.54
C HIS A 265 2.65 6.59 -16.06
N VAL A 266 1.66 6.26 -15.23
CA VAL A 266 1.86 6.01 -13.80
C VAL A 266 2.71 4.76 -13.58
N VAL A 267 2.38 3.63 -14.21
CA VAL A 267 3.17 2.40 -14.10
C VAL A 267 4.60 2.61 -14.62
N LYS A 268 4.73 3.29 -15.77
CA LYS A 268 6.03 3.63 -16.36
C LYS A 268 6.86 4.53 -15.44
N LYS A 269 6.23 5.48 -14.74
CA LYS A 269 6.90 6.32 -13.75
C LYS A 269 7.46 5.47 -12.59
N ILE A 270 6.65 4.61 -11.99
CA ILE A 270 7.06 3.73 -10.87
C ILE A 270 8.22 2.82 -11.29
N LEU A 271 8.13 2.22 -12.48
CA LEU A 271 9.19 1.38 -13.05
C LEU A 271 10.51 2.15 -13.25
N ARG A 272 10.42 3.39 -13.75
CA ARG A 272 11.60 4.25 -13.94
C ARG A 272 12.20 4.72 -12.63
N GLU A 273 11.39 5.00 -11.60
CA GLU A 273 11.88 5.31 -10.25
C GLU A 273 12.61 4.11 -9.63
N LEU A 274 12.10 2.89 -9.82
CA LEU A 274 12.80 1.66 -9.44
C LEU A 274 14.16 1.53 -10.15
N LEU A 275 14.18 1.64 -11.48
CA LEU A 275 15.41 1.56 -12.27
C LEU A 275 16.40 2.65 -11.88
N HIS A 276 15.89 3.85 -11.61
CA HIS A 276 16.68 4.97 -11.12
C HIS A 276 17.42 4.62 -9.82
N ASP A 277 16.70 4.13 -8.81
CA ASP A 277 17.26 3.78 -7.51
C ASP A 277 18.25 2.61 -7.60
N ARG A 278 17.98 1.66 -8.49
CA ARG A 278 18.90 0.54 -8.77
C ARG A 278 20.20 1.02 -9.39
N TYR A 279 20.14 1.81 -10.47
CA TYR A 279 21.33 2.30 -11.17
C TYR A 279 22.19 3.22 -10.29
N ARG A 280 21.57 4.14 -9.54
CA ARG A 280 22.35 5.04 -8.67
C ARG A 280 23.10 4.30 -7.56
N ARG A 281 22.63 3.10 -7.16
CA ARG A 281 23.27 2.25 -6.16
C ARG A 281 24.20 1.19 -6.74
N GLY A 282 24.34 1.14 -8.08
CA GLY A 282 25.23 0.21 -8.77
C GLY A 282 24.69 -1.20 -8.98
N TYR A 283 23.38 -1.41 -8.88
CA TYR A 283 22.77 -2.73 -9.20
C TYR A 283 22.57 -2.87 -10.71
N GLU A 284 23.15 -3.93 -11.28
CA GLU A 284 23.19 -4.13 -12.74
C GLU A 284 22.26 -5.25 -13.24
N ALA A 285 21.77 -6.12 -12.35
CA ALA A 285 20.86 -7.19 -12.72
C ALA A 285 19.57 -6.64 -13.33
N GLY A 286 19.23 -7.14 -14.52
CA GLY A 286 18.09 -6.69 -15.30
C GLY A 286 16.76 -7.14 -14.68
N LEU A 287 15.74 -6.30 -14.80
CA LEU A 287 14.45 -6.52 -14.13
C LEU A 287 13.70 -7.77 -14.64
N ARG A 288 14.00 -8.22 -15.87
CA ARG A 288 13.42 -9.44 -16.44
C ARG A 288 13.68 -10.69 -15.58
N GLU A 289 14.84 -10.76 -14.92
CA GLU A 289 15.24 -11.90 -14.10
C GLU A 289 14.34 -12.10 -12.87
N TYR A 290 13.63 -11.04 -12.46
CA TYR A 290 12.73 -11.05 -11.32
C TYR A 290 11.27 -11.37 -11.68
N VAL A 291 10.92 -11.44 -12.98
CA VAL A 291 9.53 -11.63 -13.43
C VAL A 291 8.99 -12.99 -13.02
N GLU A 292 9.66 -14.08 -13.37
CA GLU A 292 9.21 -15.44 -13.04
C GLU A 292 9.10 -15.69 -11.52
N PRO A 293 10.12 -15.38 -10.69
CA PRO A 293 9.98 -15.49 -9.23
C PRO A 293 8.79 -14.69 -8.69
N THR A 294 8.53 -13.52 -9.28
CA THR A 294 7.38 -12.70 -8.92
C THR A 294 6.04 -13.35 -9.31
N LEU A 295 5.94 -13.94 -10.49
CA LEU A 295 4.74 -14.66 -10.91
C LEU A 295 4.45 -15.86 -9.99
N HIS A 296 5.49 -16.55 -9.52
CA HIS A 296 5.34 -17.58 -8.49
C HIS A 296 4.79 -17.00 -7.17
N CYS A 297 5.26 -15.83 -6.74
CA CYS A 297 4.73 -15.13 -5.57
C CYS A 297 3.24 -14.77 -5.74
N LEU A 298 2.86 -14.25 -6.91
CA LEU A 298 1.48 -13.83 -7.21
C LEU A 298 0.52 -15.03 -7.30
N ARG A 299 1.00 -16.19 -7.77
CA ARG A 299 0.24 -17.44 -7.74
C ARG A 299 -0.19 -17.82 -6.31
N GLN A 300 0.65 -17.54 -5.31
CA GLN A 300 0.35 -17.85 -3.91
C GLN A 300 -0.76 -16.98 -3.29
N ILE A 301 -1.23 -15.95 -3.98
CA ILE A 301 -2.36 -15.11 -3.53
C ILE A 301 -3.57 -15.20 -4.48
N GLY A 302 -3.53 -16.15 -5.42
CA GLY A 302 -4.65 -16.48 -6.30
C GLY A 302 -4.54 -15.98 -7.74
N TYR A 303 -3.38 -15.46 -8.16
CA TYR A 303 -3.20 -14.91 -9.51
C TYR A 303 -2.12 -15.67 -10.27
N ASP A 304 -2.54 -16.65 -11.06
CA ASP A 304 -1.65 -17.47 -11.90
C ASP A 304 -1.53 -16.85 -13.30
N TRP A 305 -0.50 -16.03 -13.49
CA TRP A 305 -0.20 -15.35 -14.75
C TRP A 305 1.11 -15.86 -15.38
N MET A 306 1.47 -17.12 -15.15
CA MET A 306 2.69 -17.70 -15.72
C MET A 306 2.71 -17.64 -17.25
N GLU A 307 1.55 -17.70 -17.90
CA GLU A 307 1.41 -17.53 -19.36
C GLU A 307 1.89 -16.16 -19.87
N GLU A 308 1.95 -15.15 -19.00
CA GLU A 308 2.40 -13.80 -19.34
C GLU A 308 3.90 -13.58 -19.16
N LYS A 309 4.64 -14.60 -18.70
CA LYS A 309 6.06 -14.50 -18.37
C LYS A 309 6.87 -13.88 -19.50
N ASP A 310 6.84 -14.47 -20.69
CA ASP A 310 7.69 -14.03 -21.81
C ASP A 310 7.36 -12.59 -22.25
N ARG A 311 6.07 -12.23 -22.29
CA ARG A 311 5.62 -10.87 -22.61
C ARG A 311 6.13 -9.87 -21.59
N LEU A 312 6.02 -10.20 -20.30
CA LEU A 312 6.43 -9.33 -19.21
C LEU A 312 7.95 -9.16 -19.20
N GLU A 313 8.72 -10.24 -19.33
CA GLU A 313 10.17 -10.17 -19.42
C GLU A 313 10.65 -9.25 -20.55
N GLU A 314 10.06 -9.38 -21.75
CA GLU A 314 10.40 -8.54 -22.89
C GLU A 314 10.02 -7.08 -22.64
N LEU A 315 8.86 -6.84 -22.01
CA LEU A 315 8.39 -5.51 -21.68
C LEU A 315 9.32 -4.80 -20.68
N PHE A 316 9.75 -5.51 -19.62
CA PHE A 316 10.72 -5.00 -18.65
C PHE A 316 12.08 -4.75 -19.32
N ALA A 317 12.58 -5.69 -20.12
CA ALA A 317 13.85 -5.54 -20.83
C ALA A 317 13.86 -4.33 -21.78
N THR A 318 12.78 -4.15 -22.55
CA THR A 318 12.62 -3.04 -23.49
C THR A 318 12.58 -1.69 -22.76
N GLU A 319 11.77 -1.55 -21.71
CA GLU A 319 11.68 -0.29 -20.97
C GLU A 319 12.97 0.00 -20.19
N GLU A 320 13.63 -1.02 -19.64
CA GLU A 320 14.92 -0.88 -18.98
C GLU A 320 16.02 -0.41 -19.94
N HIS A 321 16.09 -0.99 -21.14
CA HIS A 321 17.02 -0.55 -22.19
C HIS A 321 16.77 0.91 -22.60
N SER A 322 15.48 1.27 -22.76
CA SER A 322 15.07 2.64 -23.06
C SER A 322 15.48 3.62 -21.97
N TYR A 323 15.21 3.28 -20.70
CA TYR A 323 15.53 4.13 -19.56
C TYR A 323 17.03 4.24 -19.30
N ARG A 324 17.82 3.18 -19.53
CA ARG A 324 19.28 3.21 -19.38
C ARG A 324 19.92 4.29 -20.24
N LYS A 325 19.45 4.46 -21.49
CA LYS A 325 19.91 5.56 -22.37
C LYS A 325 19.63 6.93 -21.75
N VAL A 326 18.39 7.13 -21.29
CA VAL A 326 17.97 8.38 -20.62
C VAL A 326 18.80 8.66 -19.36
N HIS A 327 19.06 7.64 -18.55
CA HIS A 327 19.87 7.75 -17.34
C HIS A 327 21.31 8.18 -17.66
N LEU A 328 21.97 7.52 -18.62
CA LEU A 328 23.33 7.85 -19.04
C LEU A 328 23.44 9.27 -19.62
N GLU A 329 22.47 9.68 -20.44
CA GLU A 329 22.41 11.04 -20.97
C GLU A 329 22.20 12.09 -19.87
N SER A 330 21.39 11.77 -18.87
CA SER A 330 21.14 12.62 -17.71
C SER A 330 22.40 12.81 -16.87
N VAL A 331 23.12 11.73 -16.55
CA VAL A 331 24.40 11.79 -15.83
C VAL A 331 25.42 12.61 -16.62
N LYS A 332 25.58 12.35 -17.92
CA LYS A 332 26.50 13.10 -18.78
C LYS A 332 26.17 14.59 -18.83
N TYR A 333 24.89 14.94 -18.87
CA TYR A 333 24.44 16.32 -18.82
C TYR A 333 24.80 16.98 -17.47
N LEU A 334 24.52 16.32 -16.35
CA LEU A 334 24.84 16.82 -15.02
C LEU A 334 26.35 16.99 -14.82
N GLU A 335 27.17 16.04 -15.28
CA GLU A 335 28.63 16.17 -15.26
C GLU A 335 29.14 17.36 -16.06
N LYS A 336 28.51 17.66 -17.22
CA LYS A 336 28.81 18.88 -17.96
C LYS A 336 28.47 20.13 -17.15
N GLN A 337 27.36 20.13 -16.41
CA GLN A 337 27.01 21.25 -15.53
C GLN A 337 28.03 21.41 -14.40
N VAL A 338 28.47 20.32 -13.76
CA VAL A 338 29.56 20.34 -12.77
C VAL A 338 30.82 20.96 -13.36
N ASN A 339 31.25 20.52 -14.54
CA ASN A 339 32.47 21.05 -15.17
C ASN A 339 32.37 22.55 -15.49
N LEU A 340 31.18 23.04 -15.85
CA LEU A 340 30.96 24.48 -16.02
C LEU A 340 31.07 25.23 -14.69
N ALA A 341 30.56 24.67 -13.59
CA ALA A 341 30.63 25.28 -12.26
C ALA A 341 32.09 25.33 -11.76
N VAL A 342 32.79 24.20 -11.83
CA VAL A 342 34.22 24.09 -11.46
C VAL A 342 35.09 25.03 -12.31
N GLY A 343 34.76 25.20 -13.60
CA GLY A 343 35.44 26.12 -14.49
C GLY A 343 35.05 27.59 -14.34
N GLY A 344 34.21 27.96 -13.36
CA GLY A 344 33.75 29.33 -13.13
C GLY A 344 32.83 29.89 -14.22
N ARG A 345 32.26 29.04 -15.08
CA ARG A 345 31.41 29.42 -16.23
C ARG A 345 29.92 29.41 -15.92
N ARG A 346 29.51 29.02 -14.70
CA ARG A 346 28.16 29.16 -14.17
C ARG A 346 28.22 29.46 -12.67
N GLY A 347 27.12 30.00 -12.14
CA GLY A 347 26.92 30.17 -10.70
C GLY A 347 26.57 28.86 -9.99
N PRO A 348 26.31 28.94 -8.67
CA PRO A 348 25.86 27.82 -7.83
C PRO A 348 24.63 27.10 -8.39
N PHE A 349 24.42 25.87 -7.94
CA PHE A 349 23.22 25.11 -8.27
C PHE A 349 22.07 25.52 -7.37
N THR A 350 20.86 25.72 -7.90
CA THR A 350 19.69 26.15 -7.13
C THR A 350 18.52 25.17 -7.23
N LEU A 351 17.47 25.38 -6.43
CA LEU A 351 16.21 24.65 -6.58
C LEU A 351 15.57 24.86 -7.95
N ASP A 352 15.79 26.01 -8.58
CA ASP A 352 15.28 26.29 -9.93
C ASP A 352 15.99 25.43 -10.99
N ASP A 353 17.29 25.17 -10.84
CA ASP A 353 18.00 24.21 -11.71
C ASP A 353 17.33 22.83 -11.63
N LEU A 354 17.04 22.34 -10.41
CA LEU A 354 16.38 21.06 -10.21
C LEU A 354 14.99 21.01 -10.87
N ALA A 355 14.20 22.07 -10.71
CA ALA A 355 12.90 22.19 -11.35
C ALA A 355 13.01 22.17 -12.89
N VAL A 356 13.93 22.97 -13.45
CA VAL A 356 14.16 23.02 -14.90
C VAL A 356 14.63 21.68 -15.44
N TRP A 357 15.55 20.98 -14.77
CA TRP A 357 16.05 19.69 -15.23
C TRP A 357 15.00 18.59 -15.14
N LYS A 358 14.14 18.64 -14.12
CA LYS A 358 12.98 17.76 -14.02
C LYS A 358 12.03 17.96 -15.19
N ASP A 359 11.65 19.21 -15.49
CA ASP A 359 10.66 19.50 -16.52
C ASP A 359 11.21 19.30 -17.94
N SER A 360 12.46 19.68 -18.18
CA SER A 360 13.07 19.63 -19.52
C SER A 360 13.70 18.28 -19.87
N ARG A 361 14.14 17.51 -18.88
CA ARG A 361 14.94 16.28 -19.09
C ARG A 361 14.46 15.08 -18.29
N GLY A 362 13.47 15.24 -17.42
CA GLY A 362 13.02 14.16 -16.52
C GLY A 362 14.07 13.77 -15.48
N ILE A 363 15.03 14.64 -15.19
CA ILE A 363 16.07 14.40 -14.18
C ILE A 363 15.44 14.63 -12.81
N THR A 364 15.41 13.59 -11.97
CA THR A 364 14.91 13.70 -10.60
C THR A 364 15.85 14.57 -9.76
N ALA A 365 15.31 15.22 -8.73
CA ALA A 365 16.11 16.03 -7.82
C ALA A 365 17.19 15.18 -7.14
N GLU A 366 16.85 13.93 -6.83
CA GLU A 366 17.72 12.93 -6.21
C GLU A 366 18.92 12.59 -7.11
N LEU A 367 18.69 12.29 -8.41
CA LEU A 367 19.77 12.04 -9.37
C LEU A 367 20.74 13.23 -9.43
N ALA A 368 20.16 14.42 -9.59
CA ALA A 368 20.92 15.64 -9.71
C ALA A 368 21.79 15.85 -8.47
N VAL A 369 21.19 15.79 -7.28
CA VAL A 369 21.90 15.99 -6.02
C VAL A 369 22.98 14.93 -5.81
N ASP A 370 22.74 13.66 -6.13
CA ASP A 370 23.73 12.59 -5.98
C ASP A 370 24.95 12.83 -6.89
N VAL A 371 24.72 13.14 -8.18
CA VAL A 371 25.81 13.42 -9.15
C VAL A 371 26.59 14.68 -8.75
N LEU A 372 25.90 15.74 -8.34
CA LEU A 372 26.52 16.98 -7.88
C LEU A 372 27.38 16.74 -6.63
N THR A 373 26.82 16.05 -5.63
CA THR A 373 27.49 15.79 -4.34
C THR A 373 28.71 14.90 -4.53
N ALA A 374 28.65 13.88 -5.40
CA ALA A 374 29.79 13.04 -5.74
C ALA A 374 30.97 13.81 -6.34
N ARG A 375 30.73 15.02 -6.86
CA ARG A 375 31.74 15.93 -7.41
C ARG A 375 32.00 17.15 -6.50
N GLY A 376 31.58 17.08 -5.23
CA GLY A 376 31.78 18.13 -4.24
C GLY A 376 30.95 19.40 -4.47
N GLN A 377 29.87 19.31 -5.24
CA GLN A 377 28.92 20.40 -5.46
C GLN A 377 27.67 20.21 -4.60
N ALA A 378 27.06 21.32 -4.18
CA ALA A 378 25.80 21.32 -3.44
C ALA A 378 24.75 22.15 -4.18
N VAL A 379 23.48 21.89 -3.88
CA VAL A 379 22.36 22.69 -4.38
C VAL A 379 21.91 23.62 -3.25
N GLU A 380 21.97 24.93 -3.49
CA GLU A 380 21.53 25.95 -2.55
C GLU A 380 20.04 25.80 -2.23
N GLY A 381 19.71 25.82 -0.94
CA GLY A 381 18.33 25.64 -0.47
C GLY A 381 17.81 24.21 -0.56
N TYR A 382 18.55 23.27 -1.17
CA TYR A 382 18.16 21.87 -1.14
C TYR A 382 18.46 21.28 0.23
N GLN A 383 17.39 20.93 0.93
CA GLN A 383 17.48 20.04 2.08
C GLN A 383 16.97 18.68 1.64
N LYS A 384 17.82 17.66 1.73
CA LYS A 384 17.36 16.28 1.60
C LYS A 384 16.24 16.12 2.60
N LYS A 385 15.04 15.79 2.11
CA LYS A 385 13.87 15.62 2.96
C LYS A 385 14.26 14.60 4.02
N ALA A 386 14.37 15.04 5.27
CA ALA A 386 14.61 14.12 6.36
C ALA A 386 13.42 13.16 6.33
N ILE A 387 13.69 11.87 6.11
CA ILE A 387 12.71 10.83 6.41
C ILE A 387 12.45 11.02 7.89
N GLN A 388 11.30 11.63 8.25
CA GLN A 388 11.04 11.97 9.63
C GLN A 388 11.11 10.66 10.41
N PRO A 389 12.03 10.51 11.38
CA PRO A 389 12.00 9.42 12.32
C PRO A 389 10.91 9.77 13.34
N PHE A 390 9.67 9.85 12.87
CA PHE A 390 8.60 9.47 13.77
C PHE A 390 8.83 8.01 14.08
N MET A 391 8.40 7.54 15.25
CA MET A 391 8.22 6.12 15.43
C MET A 391 7.24 5.65 14.35
N THR A 392 7.80 5.19 13.22
CA THR A 392 7.03 4.66 12.11
C THR A 392 6.49 3.34 12.59
N PHE A 393 5.56 2.79 11.82
CA PHE A 393 5.22 1.39 12.00
C PHE A 393 6.46 0.48 12.03
N SER A 394 7.49 0.81 11.24
CA SER A 394 8.78 0.13 11.25
C SER A 394 9.47 0.28 12.59
N ASP A 395 9.60 1.51 13.08
CA ASP A 395 10.37 1.79 14.29
C ASP A 395 9.75 1.12 15.52
N ALA A 396 8.41 1.08 15.59
CA ALA A 396 7.70 0.32 16.63
C ALA A 396 7.84 -1.19 16.44
N TYR A 397 7.92 -1.67 15.20
CA TYR A 397 8.03 -3.09 14.87
C TYR A 397 9.44 -3.65 15.14
N ASP A 398 10.47 -2.83 14.89
CA ASP A 398 11.89 -3.14 15.00
C ASP A 398 12.49 -2.79 16.39
N ALA A 399 11.71 -2.14 17.27
CA ALA A 399 12.14 -1.81 18.62
C ALA A 399 12.44 -3.07 19.46
N GLY A 400 13.48 -3.01 20.31
CA GLY A 400 13.82 -4.08 21.25
C GLY A 400 12.98 -4.11 22.53
N GLU A 401 12.13 -3.11 22.75
CA GLU A 401 11.22 -3.02 23.90
C GLU A 401 9.78 -2.73 23.45
N PRO A 402 8.75 -3.30 24.11
CA PRO A 402 7.35 -3.04 23.75
C PRO A 402 6.98 -1.58 23.91
N ALA A 403 6.09 -1.06 23.04
CA ALA A 403 5.41 0.19 23.29
C ALA A 403 4.69 0.11 24.66
N GLN A 404 5.16 0.89 25.64
CA GLN A 404 4.74 0.76 27.04
C GLN A 404 3.32 1.29 27.30
N ASP A 405 2.84 2.27 26.52
CA ASP A 405 1.47 2.79 26.60
C ASP A 405 0.87 2.99 25.20
N VAL A 406 0.16 1.95 24.79
CA VAL A 406 -0.45 1.77 23.48
C VAL A 406 -1.62 2.72 23.26
N LYS A 407 -2.43 2.90 24.31
CA LYS A 407 -3.60 3.77 24.27
C LYS A 407 -3.15 5.21 24.08
N ALA A 408 -2.10 5.63 24.79
CA ALA A 408 -1.47 6.92 24.56
C ALA A 408 -0.91 7.05 23.13
N TRP A 409 -0.26 6.02 22.58
CA TRP A 409 0.24 6.06 21.19
C TRP A 409 -0.88 6.21 20.14
N LEU A 410 -1.96 5.45 20.26
CA LEU A 410 -3.11 5.55 19.36
C LEU A 410 -3.85 6.90 19.48
N LEU A 411 -3.88 7.50 20.68
CA LEU A 411 -4.44 8.83 20.91
C LEU A 411 -3.51 9.96 20.43
N ASP A 412 -2.19 9.79 20.49
CA ASP A 412 -1.26 10.72 19.84
C ASP A 412 -1.40 10.68 18.30
N MET A 413 -1.65 9.48 17.74
CA MET A 413 -2.00 9.36 16.32
C MET A 413 -3.27 10.16 15.97
N GLU A 414 -4.30 10.14 16.83
CA GLU A 414 -5.51 10.99 16.68
C GLU A 414 -5.14 12.45 16.50
N ALA A 415 -4.34 13.01 17.42
CA ALA A 415 -3.95 14.41 17.40
C ALA A 415 -3.20 14.83 16.12
N ARG A 416 -2.52 13.87 15.47
CA ARG A 416 -1.78 14.09 14.21
C ARG A 416 -2.66 13.95 12.97
N SER A 417 -3.62 13.02 12.97
CA SER A 417 -4.55 12.81 11.85
C SER A 417 -5.38 14.05 11.53
N TYR A 418 -5.67 14.91 12.52
CA TYR A 418 -6.42 16.17 12.34
C TYR A 418 -5.56 17.41 12.04
N LYS A 419 -4.23 17.31 12.02
CA LYS A 419 -3.36 18.42 11.60
C LYS A 419 -3.10 18.45 10.09
N LYS A 420 -3.45 17.36 9.38
CA LYS A 420 -3.27 17.19 7.93
C LYS A 420 -4.58 17.19 7.12
N ALA A 421 -5.72 17.16 7.80
CA ALA A 421 -7.07 17.31 7.23
C ALA A 421 -7.55 18.73 7.48
#